data_AF-A0A6L6JP61-F1
#
_entry.id   AF-A0A6L6JP61-F1
#
_cell.length_a   1.000
_cell.length_b   1.000
_cell.length_c   1.000
_cell.angle_alpha   90.00
_cell.angle_beta   90.00
_cell.angle_gamma   90.00
#
_symmetry.space_group_name_H-M   'P 1'
#
loop_
_entity.id
_entity.type
_entity.pdbx_description
1 polymer ?
#
loop_
_entity_poly.entity_id
_entity_poly.type
_entity_poly.pdbx_seq_one_letter_code
_entity_poly.pdbx_strand_id
1 'polypeptide(L)'
;MFNIARNELHRLFLSPLAWVMLALTQLLLAYLFLTHIDYFSSIQARISAIPGAPGVTEMVAMPLLSNAAIILLLITPLLTMRTIAEERRNETLPLLASAPLSMTQIVLGKYLGNLTFFLLIALLTMLMPLSLSLGTHLDWYQLSAGMLGLVLLIASFTAIGLYMSSLTRQPTIAAVSTFALLFLLWIIDWAGSSAADFSVLSWLSLLSHFEPMTRGQINTQDLSFYLIVIATFILLTIRRLDRERLD
;
A
#
# COMPACT_ATOMS: atom_id res chain seq x y z
N MET A 1 18.25 -9.32 10.57
CA MET A 1 17.16 -8.62 9.85
C MET A 1 16.76 -9.35 8.57
N PHE A 2 17.62 -9.49 7.56
CA PHE A 2 17.27 -10.13 6.27
C PHE A 2 16.75 -11.57 6.39
N ASN A 3 17.31 -12.39 7.29
CA ASN A 3 16.80 -13.75 7.52
C ASN A 3 15.37 -13.74 8.08
N ILE A 4 15.00 -12.75 8.89
CA ILE A 4 13.63 -12.59 9.41
C ILE A 4 12.69 -12.19 8.27
N ALA A 5 13.09 -11.21 7.46
CA ALA A 5 12.30 -10.79 6.30
C ALA A 5 12.05 -11.94 5.31
N ARG A 6 13.09 -12.73 5.00
CA ARG A 6 12.98 -13.91 4.17
C ARG A 6 12.04 -14.96 4.77
N ASN A 7 12.16 -15.22 6.07
CA ASN A 7 11.28 -16.18 6.74
C ASN A 7 9.83 -15.72 6.74
N GLU A 8 9.58 -14.44 7.00
CA GLU A 8 8.23 -13.85 6.97
C GLU A 8 7.62 -13.95 5.56
N LEU A 9 8.40 -13.61 4.53
CA LEU A 9 7.99 -13.76 3.14
C LEU A 9 7.66 -15.22 2.79
N HIS A 10 8.50 -16.17 3.20
CA HIS A 10 8.20 -17.60 3.03
C HIS A 10 6.90 -18.01 3.74
N ARG A 11 6.64 -17.52 4.96
CA ARG A 11 5.38 -17.79 5.66
C ARG A 11 4.17 -17.26 4.90
N LEU A 12 4.27 -16.08 4.29
CA LEU A 12 3.21 -15.52 3.44
C LEU A 12 2.97 -16.41 2.22
N PHE A 13 4.01 -16.80 1.48
CA PHE A 13 3.86 -17.69 0.31
C PHE A 13 3.39 -19.10 0.65
N LEU A 14 3.59 -19.58 1.88
CA LEU A 14 3.03 -20.85 2.34
C LEU A 14 1.57 -20.72 2.83
N SER A 15 1.07 -19.50 3.00
CA SER A 15 -0.30 -19.24 3.45
C SER A 15 -1.28 -19.29 2.28
N PRO A 16 -2.33 -20.14 2.32
CA PRO A 16 -3.37 -20.17 1.29
C PRO A 16 -4.07 -18.81 1.13
N LEU A 17 -4.23 -18.07 2.24
CA LEU A 17 -4.86 -16.75 2.24
C LEU A 17 -4.08 -15.77 1.36
N ALA A 18 -2.75 -15.76 1.43
CA ALA A 18 -1.93 -14.84 0.64
C ALA A 18 -2.12 -15.06 -0.87
N TRP A 19 -2.19 -16.32 -1.31
CA TRP A 19 -2.47 -16.67 -2.70
C TRP A 19 -3.87 -16.28 -3.14
N VAL A 20 -4.88 -16.52 -2.30
CA VAL A 20 -6.26 -16.10 -2.59
C VAL A 20 -6.35 -14.59 -2.72
N MET A 21 -5.74 -13.84 -1.80
CA MET A 21 -5.72 -12.38 -1.85
C MET A 21 -4.97 -11.88 -3.08
N LEU A 22 -3.80 -12.45 -3.40
CA LEU A 22 -3.05 -12.11 -4.61
C LEU A 22 -3.89 -12.36 -5.86
N ALA A 23 -4.45 -13.56 -6.03
CA ALA A 23 -5.27 -13.90 -7.19
C ALA A 23 -6.49 -12.97 -7.31
N LEU A 24 -7.19 -12.71 -6.21
CA LEU A 24 -8.35 -11.83 -6.18
C LEU A 24 -7.97 -10.38 -6.51
N THR A 25 -6.85 -9.86 -5.99
CA THR A 25 -6.35 -8.51 -6.32
C THR A 25 -6.08 -8.38 -7.81
N GLN A 26 -5.37 -9.35 -8.39
CA GLN A 26 -4.95 -9.31 -9.77
C GLN A 26 -6.15 -9.50 -10.71
N LEU A 27 -7.12 -10.35 -10.35
CA LEU A 27 -8.35 -10.51 -11.12
C LEU A 27 -9.16 -9.22 -11.16
N LEU A 28 -9.39 -8.60 -10.00
CA LEU A 28 -10.12 -7.32 -9.91
C LEU A 28 -9.41 -6.22 -10.71
N LEU A 29 -8.10 -6.10 -10.56
CA LEU A 29 -7.31 -5.10 -11.28
C LEU A 29 -7.27 -5.37 -12.79
N ALA A 30 -7.16 -6.63 -13.22
CA ALA A 30 -7.23 -6.99 -14.62
C ALA A 30 -8.59 -6.65 -15.24
N TYR A 31 -9.69 -6.93 -14.53
CA TYR A 31 -11.04 -6.56 -14.98
C TYR A 31 -11.19 -5.04 -15.12
N LEU A 32 -10.74 -4.27 -14.13
CA LEU A 32 -10.77 -2.81 -14.18
C LEU A 32 -9.88 -2.27 -15.30
N PHE A 33 -8.69 -2.83 -15.49
CA PHE A 33 -7.78 -2.47 -16.57
C PHE A 33 -8.41 -2.68 -17.95
N LEU A 34 -9.04 -3.83 -18.20
CA LEU A 34 -9.76 -4.08 -19.44
C LEU A 34 -10.92 -3.10 -19.64
N THR A 35 -11.65 -2.80 -18.56
CA THR A 35 -12.73 -1.78 -18.60
C THR A 35 -12.20 -0.40 -19.00
N HIS A 36 -11.04 0.00 -18.50
CA HIS A 36 -10.40 1.28 -18.88
C HIS A 36 -9.91 1.27 -20.34
N ILE A 37 -9.40 0.15 -20.84
CA ILE A 37 -9.02 -0.01 -22.25
C ILE A 37 -10.26 0.11 -23.15
N ASP A 38 -11.34 -0.59 -22.82
CA ASP A 38 -12.58 -0.56 -23.61
C ASP A 38 -13.17 0.85 -23.63
N TYR A 39 -13.16 1.53 -22.48
CA TYR A 39 -13.57 2.92 -22.38
C TYR A 39 -12.71 3.82 -23.28
N PHE A 40 -11.38 3.74 -23.18
CA PHE A 40 -10.45 4.51 -24.00
C PHE A 40 -10.68 4.27 -25.50
N SER A 41 -10.79 3.00 -25.92
CA SER A 41 -11.03 2.61 -27.31
C SER A 41 -12.34 3.20 -27.86
N SER A 42 -13.40 3.22 -27.05
CA SER A 42 -14.70 3.77 -27.46
C SER A 42 -14.69 5.29 -27.71
N ILE A 43 -13.81 6.03 -27.01
CA ILE A 43 -13.71 7.49 -27.12
C ILE A 43 -12.52 7.94 -27.97
N GLN A 44 -11.57 7.07 -28.28
CA GLN A 44 -10.30 7.39 -28.94
C GLN A 44 -10.50 8.19 -30.23
N ALA A 45 -11.44 7.78 -31.08
CA ALA A 45 -11.74 8.46 -32.34
C ALA A 45 -12.31 9.88 -32.15
N ARG A 46 -12.93 10.17 -30.99
CA ARG A 46 -13.46 11.50 -30.66
C ARG A 46 -12.38 12.41 -30.07
N ILE A 47 -11.52 11.86 -29.24
CA ILE A 47 -10.48 12.62 -28.53
C ILE A 47 -9.25 12.89 -29.40
N SER A 48 -8.95 12.08 -30.41
CA SER A 48 -7.81 12.30 -31.32
C SER A 48 -7.93 13.58 -32.15
N ALA A 49 -9.14 14.11 -32.31
CA ALA A 49 -9.41 15.38 -32.98
C ALA A 49 -9.12 16.61 -32.11
N ILE A 50 -8.90 16.42 -30.80
CA ILE A 50 -8.68 17.51 -29.83
C ILE A 50 -7.17 17.62 -29.57
N PRO A 51 -6.53 18.78 -29.88
CA PRO A 51 -5.14 19.02 -29.52
C PRO A 51 -4.94 18.93 -28.01
N GLY A 52 -3.97 18.12 -27.56
CA GLY A 52 -3.66 17.95 -26.13
C GLY A 52 -4.60 17.00 -25.39
N ALA A 53 -5.36 16.15 -26.10
CA ALA A 53 -6.18 15.14 -25.46
C ALA A 53 -5.36 14.20 -24.54
N PRO A 54 -5.92 13.76 -23.40
CA PRO A 54 -5.28 12.80 -22.50
C PRO A 54 -4.84 11.52 -23.22
N GLY A 55 -3.61 11.09 -22.93
CA GLY A 55 -3.04 9.88 -23.51
C GLY A 55 -3.53 8.60 -22.82
N VAL A 56 -3.09 7.46 -23.35
CA VAL A 56 -3.37 6.13 -22.78
C VAL A 56 -2.87 6.02 -21.34
N THR A 57 -1.72 6.61 -21.03
CA THR A 57 -1.18 6.63 -19.66
C THR A 57 -2.15 7.28 -18.68
N GLU A 58 -2.69 8.45 -19.02
CA GLU A 58 -3.58 9.21 -18.15
C GLU A 58 -4.99 8.59 -18.06
N MET A 59 -5.50 8.02 -19.15
CA MET A 59 -6.86 7.47 -19.19
C MET A 59 -6.96 6.00 -18.78
N VAL A 60 -5.86 5.24 -18.80
CA VAL A 60 -5.86 3.80 -18.51
C VAL A 60 -4.94 3.46 -17.35
N ALA A 61 -3.66 3.84 -17.42
CA ALA A 61 -2.68 3.45 -16.42
C ALA A 61 -2.90 4.17 -15.07
N MET A 62 -3.17 5.47 -15.07
CA MET A 62 -3.37 6.23 -13.83
C MET A 62 -4.63 5.80 -13.07
N PRO A 63 -5.80 5.65 -13.72
CA PRO A 63 -6.98 5.12 -13.04
C PRO A 63 -6.77 3.71 -12.51
N LEU A 64 -5.99 2.86 -13.21
CA LEU A 64 -5.64 1.54 -12.70
C LEU A 64 -4.82 1.64 -11.40
N LEU A 65 -3.80 2.50 -11.33
CA LEU A 65 -3.00 2.69 -10.11
C LEU A 65 -3.85 3.26 -8.97
N SER A 66 -4.78 4.17 -9.25
CA SER A 66 -5.75 4.68 -8.27
C SER A 66 -6.70 3.59 -7.76
N ASN A 67 -7.19 2.71 -8.64
CA ASN A 67 -7.97 1.55 -8.23
C ASN A 67 -7.14 0.58 -7.37
N ALA A 68 -5.86 0.39 -7.71
CA ALA A 68 -4.93 -0.41 -6.93
C ALA A 68 -4.72 0.17 -5.52
N ALA A 69 -4.59 1.49 -5.39
CA ALA A 69 -4.51 2.15 -4.09
C ALA A 69 -5.71 1.82 -3.18
N ILE A 70 -6.94 1.90 -3.72
CA ILE A 70 -8.17 1.60 -2.97
C ILE A 70 -8.27 0.11 -2.62
N ILE A 71 -7.99 -0.78 -3.58
CA ILE A 71 -8.03 -2.23 -3.34
C ILE A 71 -6.99 -2.62 -2.30
N LEU A 72 -5.78 -2.07 -2.38
CA LEU A 72 -4.72 -2.36 -1.42
C LEU A 72 -5.04 -1.81 -0.04
N LEU A 73 -5.69 -0.66 0.08
CA LEU A 73 -6.20 -0.16 1.37
C LEU A 73 -7.11 -1.20 2.06
N LEU A 74 -8.00 -1.85 1.31
CA LEU A 74 -8.89 -2.89 1.85
C LEU A 74 -8.14 -4.16 2.24
N ILE A 75 -7.08 -4.50 1.49
CA ILE A 75 -6.39 -5.79 1.59
C ILE A 75 -5.24 -5.76 2.58
N THR A 76 -4.62 -4.60 2.80
CA THR A 76 -3.53 -4.45 3.76
C THR A 76 -3.90 -4.97 5.15
N PRO A 77 -5.04 -4.62 5.76
CA PRO A 77 -5.46 -5.14 7.04
C PRO A 77 -5.48 -6.68 7.13
N LEU A 78 -5.93 -7.36 6.07
CA LEU A 78 -6.04 -8.82 6.05
C LEU A 78 -4.67 -9.51 5.97
N LEU A 79 -3.71 -8.90 5.28
CA LEU A 79 -2.37 -9.46 5.13
C LEU A 79 -1.45 -9.10 6.31
N THR A 80 -1.61 -7.92 6.92
CA THR A 80 -0.76 -7.49 8.03
C THR A 80 -1.27 -7.95 9.40
N MET A 81 -2.55 -8.33 9.54
CA MET A 81 -3.14 -8.61 10.86
C MET A 81 -2.42 -9.70 11.66
N ARG A 82 -1.87 -10.74 11.00
CA ARG A 82 -1.27 -11.91 11.66
C ARG A 82 0.19 -11.69 12.08
N THR A 83 0.84 -10.68 11.54
CA THR A 83 2.30 -10.51 11.59
C THR A 83 2.87 -10.48 13.01
N ILE A 84 2.21 -9.77 13.93
CA ILE A 84 2.58 -9.69 15.35
C ILE A 84 1.48 -10.32 16.22
N ALA A 85 0.21 -10.05 15.91
CA ALA A 85 -0.91 -10.52 16.73
C ALA A 85 -0.99 -12.05 16.84
N GLU A 86 -0.67 -12.79 15.78
CA GLU A 86 -0.72 -14.26 15.81
C GLU A 86 0.44 -14.85 16.61
N GLU A 87 1.64 -14.28 16.50
CA GLU A 87 2.78 -14.69 17.34
C GLU A 87 2.54 -14.34 18.81
N ARG A 88 1.83 -13.24 19.09
CA ARG A 88 1.40 -12.91 20.46
C ARG A 88 0.36 -13.88 20.98
N ARG A 89 -0.61 -14.26 20.15
CA ARG A 89 -1.66 -15.22 20.50
C ARG A 89 -1.09 -16.61 20.80
N ASN A 90 -0.11 -17.03 20.01
CA ASN A 90 0.50 -18.35 20.10
C ASN A 90 1.68 -18.40 21.10
N GLU A 91 1.93 -17.32 21.86
CA GLU A 91 3.00 -17.22 22.85
C GLU A 91 4.42 -17.46 22.28
N THR A 92 4.60 -17.26 20.97
CA THR A 92 5.90 -17.41 20.30
C THR A 92 6.68 -16.09 20.24
N LEU A 93 6.03 -14.96 20.48
CA LEU A 93 6.68 -13.64 20.56
C LEU A 93 7.79 -13.59 21.63
N PRO A 94 7.58 -14.05 22.88
CA PRO A 94 8.63 -14.08 23.90
C PRO A 94 9.84 -14.94 23.51
N LEU A 95 9.62 -16.06 22.80
CA LEU A 95 10.68 -16.92 22.28
C LEU A 95 11.53 -16.22 21.20
N LEU A 96 10.89 -15.37 20.38
CA LEU A 96 11.58 -14.54 19.41
C LEU A 96 12.34 -13.38 20.09
N ALA A 97 11.75 -12.82 21.14
CA ALA A 97 12.30 -11.71 21.93
C ALA A 97 13.52 -12.11 22.77
N SER A 98 13.60 -13.38 23.20
CA SER A 98 14.71 -13.94 23.96
C SER A 98 15.92 -14.28 23.09
N ALA A 99 15.76 -14.35 21.77
CA ALA A 99 16.88 -14.45 20.84
C ALA A 99 17.81 -13.24 20.98
N PRO A 100 19.12 -13.38 20.65
CA PRO A 100 20.10 -12.29 20.70
C PRO A 100 19.90 -11.29 19.54
N LEU A 101 18.67 -10.84 19.34
CA LEU A 101 18.24 -9.92 18.30
C LEU A 101 17.66 -8.66 18.95
N SER A 102 18.00 -7.50 18.40
CA SER A 102 17.36 -6.24 18.81
C SER A 102 15.90 -6.21 18.33
N MET A 103 15.01 -5.54 19.08
CA MET A 103 13.61 -5.36 18.64
C MET A 103 13.52 -4.62 17.32
N THR A 104 14.41 -3.66 17.08
CA THR A 104 14.53 -2.96 15.79
C THR A 104 14.75 -3.93 14.63
N GLN A 105 15.63 -4.93 14.79
CA GLN A 105 15.87 -5.94 13.74
C GLN A 105 14.67 -6.84 13.50
N ILE A 106 13.90 -7.15 14.55
CA ILE A 106 12.67 -7.96 14.46
C ILE A 106 11.59 -7.20 13.71
N VAL A 107 11.30 -5.96 14.13
CA VAL A 107 10.27 -5.11 13.52
C VAL A 107 10.60 -4.80 12.07
N LEU A 108 11.82 -4.36 11.77
CA LEU A 108 12.24 -4.09 10.40
C LEU A 108 12.23 -5.37 9.53
N GLY A 109 12.59 -6.52 10.10
CA GLY A 109 12.49 -7.80 9.41
C GLY A 109 11.05 -8.12 8.99
N LYS A 110 10.11 -8.02 9.93
CA LYS A 110 8.67 -8.24 9.66
C LYS A 110 8.10 -7.23 8.67
N TYR A 111 8.44 -5.96 8.84
CA TYR A 111 8.03 -4.90 7.92
C TYR A 111 8.51 -5.18 6.49
N LEU A 112 9.80 -5.47 6.30
CA LEU A 112 10.36 -5.74 4.97
C LEU A 112 9.81 -7.02 4.34
N GLY A 113 9.54 -8.06 5.13
CA GLY A 113 8.91 -9.30 4.64
C GLY A 113 7.52 -9.04 4.06
N ASN A 114 6.68 -8.31 4.80
CA ASN A 114 5.35 -7.93 4.32
C ASN A 114 5.42 -6.96 3.14
N LEU A 115 6.28 -5.95 3.23
CA LEU A 115 6.45 -4.95 2.18
C LEU A 115 6.84 -5.62 0.85
N THR A 116 7.75 -6.60 0.88
CA THR A 116 8.18 -7.31 -0.33
C THR A 116 7.03 -8.05 -1.00
N PHE A 117 6.11 -8.64 -0.23
CA PHE A 117 4.91 -9.28 -0.79
C PHE A 117 3.98 -8.25 -1.47
N PHE A 118 3.78 -7.09 -0.84
CA PHE A 118 3.02 -5.99 -1.44
C PHE A 118 3.69 -5.41 -2.68
N LEU A 119 5.02 -5.27 -2.68
CA LEU A 119 5.79 -4.83 -3.85
C LEU A 119 5.62 -5.80 -5.02
N LEU A 120 5.48 -7.10 -4.75
CA LEU A 120 5.15 -8.07 -5.78
C LEU A 120 3.76 -7.84 -6.36
N ILE A 121 2.75 -7.56 -5.54
CA ILE A 121 1.40 -7.20 -6.02
C ILE A 121 1.49 -5.94 -6.90
N ALA A 122 2.18 -4.89 -6.44
CA ALA A 122 2.35 -3.65 -7.18
C ALA A 122 3.12 -3.86 -8.50
N LEU A 123 4.14 -4.72 -8.50
CA LEU A 123 4.89 -5.10 -9.70
C LEU A 123 3.99 -5.79 -10.72
N LEU A 124 3.17 -6.75 -10.30
CA LEU A 124 2.22 -7.43 -11.19
C LEU A 124 1.19 -6.45 -11.75
N THR A 125 0.70 -5.51 -10.93
CA THR A 125 -0.18 -4.43 -11.39
C THR A 125 0.52 -3.55 -12.42
N MET A 126 1.80 -3.24 -12.24
CA MET A 126 2.59 -2.44 -13.19
C MET A 126 2.85 -3.15 -14.52
N LEU A 127 2.89 -4.49 -14.56
CA LEU A 127 3.02 -5.24 -15.81
C LEU A 127 1.81 -5.04 -16.73
N MET A 128 0.62 -4.74 -16.19
CA MET A 128 -0.59 -4.48 -16.98
C MET A 128 -0.43 -3.24 -17.89
N PRO A 129 -0.18 -2.01 -17.39
CA PRO A 129 0.04 -0.85 -18.25
C PRO A 129 1.31 -0.98 -19.09
N LEU A 130 2.37 -1.65 -18.60
CA LEU A 130 3.56 -1.91 -19.41
C LEU A 130 3.26 -2.72 -20.68
N SER A 131 2.26 -3.60 -20.65
CA SER A 131 1.84 -4.35 -21.85
C SER A 131 1.35 -3.44 -22.99
N LEU A 132 0.85 -2.24 -22.68
CA LEU A 132 0.38 -1.25 -23.65
C LEU A 132 1.52 -0.59 -24.43
N SER A 133 2.76 -0.66 -23.93
CA SER A 133 3.94 -0.11 -24.61
C SER A 133 4.21 -0.78 -25.96
N LEU A 134 3.66 -1.98 -26.19
CA LEU A 134 3.76 -2.69 -27.47
C LEU A 134 2.87 -2.09 -28.56
N GLY A 135 1.77 -1.43 -28.17
CA GLY A 135 0.78 -0.90 -29.12
C GLY A 135 0.64 0.62 -29.11
N THR A 136 1.18 1.30 -28.09
CA THR A 136 0.97 2.74 -27.88
C THR A 136 2.18 3.40 -27.18
N HIS A 137 2.29 4.72 -27.28
CA HIS A 137 3.29 5.48 -26.54
C HIS A 137 2.80 5.78 -25.13
N LEU A 138 3.58 5.32 -24.13
CA LEU A 138 3.36 5.63 -22.73
C LEU A 138 4.23 6.80 -22.29
N ASP A 139 3.65 7.71 -21.51
CA ASP A 139 4.43 8.64 -20.71
C ASP A 139 5.12 7.89 -19.56
N TRP A 140 6.40 7.59 -19.77
CA TRP A 140 7.24 6.89 -18.79
C TRP A 140 7.46 7.70 -17.51
N TYR A 141 7.48 9.03 -17.60
CA TYR A 141 7.67 9.89 -16.44
C TYR A 141 6.45 9.81 -15.54
N GLN A 142 5.26 10.06 -16.10
CA GLN A 142 4.01 9.96 -15.37
C GLN A 142 3.80 8.55 -14.79
N LEU A 143 4.09 7.50 -15.57
CA LEU A 143 4.00 6.11 -15.13
C LEU A 143 4.93 5.78 -13.96
N SER A 144 6.18 6.23 -14.02
CA SER A 144 7.15 6.01 -12.94
C SER A 144 6.79 6.79 -11.67
N ALA A 145 6.28 8.02 -11.80
CA ALA A 145 5.82 8.84 -10.68
C ALA A 145 4.61 8.20 -9.98
N GLY A 146 3.61 7.76 -10.75
CA GLY A 146 2.45 7.05 -10.21
C GLY A 146 2.83 5.75 -9.51
N MET A 147 3.74 4.97 -10.09
CA MET A 147 4.24 3.73 -9.47
C MET A 147 5.01 4.01 -8.17
N LEU A 148 5.85 5.04 -8.14
CA LEU A 148 6.56 5.46 -6.93
C LEU A 148 5.58 5.89 -5.83
N GLY A 149 4.55 6.64 -6.19
CA GLY A 149 3.48 7.01 -5.26
C GLY A 149 2.76 5.80 -4.69
N LEU A 150 2.44 4.82 -5.54
CA LEU A 150 1.75 3.60 -5.11
C LEU A 150 2.65 2.81 -4.14
N VAL A 151 3.94 2.69 -4.43
CA VAL A 151 4.91 2.01 -3.56
C VAL A 151 4.99 2.69 -2.18
N LEU A 152 5.10 4.02 -2.14
CA LEU A 152 5.15 4.78 -0.88
C LEU A 152 3.85 4.68 -0.08
N LEU A 153 2.71 4.68 -0.77
CA LEU A 153 1.40 4.51 -0.17
C LEU A 153 1.28 3.13 0.49
N ILE A 154 1.62 2.06 -0.22
CA ILE A 154 1.57 0.71 0.33
C ILE A 154 2.60 0.52 1.46
N ALA A 155 3.78 1.13 1.34
CA ALA A 155 4.78 1.14 2.40
C ALA A 155 4.24 1.76 3.70
N SER A 156 3.43 2.81 3.58
CA SER A 156 2.75 3.48 4.71
C SER A 156 1.63 2.62 5.29
N PHE A 157 0.77 2.03 4.45
CA PHE A 157 -0.27 1.10 4.90
C PHE A 157 0.32 -0.09 5.65
N THR A 158 1.43 -0.64 5.14
CA THR A 158 2.12 -1.78 5.76
C THR A 158 2.69 -1.41 7.13
N ALA A 159 3.24 -0.19 7.29
CA ALA A 159 3.76 0.28 8.58
C ALA A 159 2.62 0.48 9.61
N ILE A 160 1.50 1.07 9.18
CA ILE A 160 0.30 1.23 10.00
C ILE A 160 -0.27 -0.13 10.44
N GLY A 161 -0.42 -1.06 9.50
CA GLY A 161 -0.95 -2.39 9.78
C GLY A 161 -0.06 -3.21 10.71
N LEU A 162 1.27 -3.06 10.60
CA LEU A 162 2.21 -3.68 11.54
C LEU A 162 2.04 -3.12 12.96
N TYR A 163 1.93 -1.80 13.09
CA TYR A 163 1.68 -1.16 14.40
C TYR A 163 0.37 -1.63 15.02
N MET A 164 -0.73 -1.64 14.26
CA MET A 164 -2.03 -2.10 14.76
C MET A 164 -2.01 -3.59 15.16
N SER A 165 -1.30 -4.44 14.41
CA SER A 165 -1.08 -5.84 14.79
C SER A 165 -0.32 -5.95 16.12
N SER A 166 0.59 -5.01 16.42
CA SER A 166 1.32 -4.94 17.69
C SER A 166 0.49 -4.47 18.89
N LEU A 167 -0.74 -3.99 18.72
CA LEU A 167 -1.58 -3.51 19.82
C LEU A 167 -2.52 -4.58 20.39
N THR A 168 -2.71 -5.69 19.69
CA THR A 168 -3.68 -6.72 20.07
C THR A 168 -3.10 -8.14 20.04
N ARG A 169 -3.79 -9.07 20.69
CA ARG A 169 -3.53 -10.52 20.61
C ARG A 169 -4.47 -11.21 19.62
N GLN A 170 -5.49 -10.51 19.12
CA GLN A 170 -6.49 -11.10 18.23
C GLN A 170 -6.31 -10.54 16.81
N PRO A 171 -5.93 -11.37 15.81
CA PRO A 171 -5.74 -10.92 14.43
C PRO A 171 -6.97 -10.22 13.86
N THR A 172 -8.18 -10.67 14.18
CA THR A 172 -9.42 -10.01 13.72
C THR A 172 -9.52 -8.56 14.20
N ILE A 173 -9.20 -8.29 15.47
CA ILE A 173 -9.18 -6.93 16.01
C ILE A 173 -8.08 -6.10 15.34
N ALA A 174 -6.92 -6.70 15.04
CA ALA A 174 -5.83 -6.01 14.32
C ALA A 174 -6.28 -5.60 12.92
N ALA A 175 -6.98 -6.48 12.19
CA ALA A 175 -7.52 -6.17 10.88
C ALA A 175 -8.55 -5.04 10.95
N VAL A 176 -9.55 -5.15 11.83
CA VAL A 176 -10.62 -4.15 11.93
C VAL A 176 -10.07 -2.78 12.33
N SER A 177 -9.14 -2.71 13.28
CA SER A 177 -8.50 -1.46 13.69
C SER A 177 -7.62 -0.85 12.59
N THR A 178 -6.86 -1.67 11.86
CA THR A 178 -6.08 -1.21 10.69
C THR A 178 -7.01 -0.65 9.62
N PHE A 179 -8.06 -1.41 9.27
CA PHE A 179 -9.03 -0.99 8.27
C PHE A 179 -9.71 0.31 8.68
N ALA A 180 -10.20 0.42 9.92
CA ALA A 180 -10.85 1.61 10.43
C ALA A 180 -9.93 2.84 10.36
N LEU A 181 -8.66 2.70 10.73
CA LEU A 181 -7.70 3.81 10.67
C LEU A 181 -7.41 4.22 9.22
N LEU A 182 -7.13 3.27 8.32
CA LEU A 182 -6.86 3.57 6.92
C LEU A 182 -8.10 4.18 6.22
N PHE A 183 -9.28 3.64 6.51
CA PHE A 183 -10.54 4.13 5.96
C PHE A 183 -10.91 5.52 6.48
N LEU A 184 -10.62 5.81 7.75
CA LEU A 184 -10.78 7.15 8.31
C LEU A 184 -9.86 8.16 7.60
N LEU A 185 -8.58 7.82 7.39
CA LEU A 185 -7.65 8.68 6.64
C LEU A 185 -8.12 8.90 5.19
N TRP A 186 -8.78 7.90 4.59
CA TRP A 186 -9.39 8.02 3.27
C TRP A 186 -10.61 8.95 3.23
N ILE A 187 -11.54 8.82 4.19
CA ILE A 187 -12.74 9.68 4.27
C ILE A 187 -12.36 11.14 4.51
N ILE A 188 -11.32 11.40 5.31
CA ILE A 188 -10.86 12.75 5.59
C ILE A 188 -10.53 13.51 4.30
N ASP A 189 -9.97 12.83 3.30
CA ASP A 189 -9.69 13.40 1.98
C ASP A 189 -10.96 13.95 1.32
N TRP A 190 -11.99 13.12 1.26
CA TRP A 190 -13.26 13.40 0.62
C TRP A 190 -14.05 14.51 1.33
N ALA A 191 -13.97 14.54 2.66
CA ALA A 191 -14.58 15.59 3.47
C ALA A 191 -13.82 16.93 3.33
N GLY A 192 -12.48 16.88 3.30
CA GLY A 192 -11.62 18.06 3.20
C GLY A 192 -11.66 18.75 1.84
N SER A 193 -11.91 18.02 0.75
CA SER A 193 -12.09 18.60 -0.58
C SER A 193 -13.40 19.39 -0.74
N SER A 194 -14.37 19.18 0.15
CA SER A 194 -15.73 19.72 0.04
C SER A 194 -15.98 20.96 0.89
N ALA A 195 -15.09 21.28 1.84
CA ALA A 195 -15.26 22.39 2.77
C ALA A 195 -13.93 23.15 3.00
N ALA A 196 -13.96 24.47 2.76
CA ALA A 196 -12.78 25.35 2.71
C ALA A 196 -11.97 25.42 4.02
N ASP A 197 -12.54 25.02 5.16
CA ASP A 197 -11.92 25.15 6.49
C ASP A 197 -11.13 23.92 6.96
N PHE A 198 -11.10 22.82 6.19
CA PHE A 198 -10.47 21.55 6.60
C PHE A 198 -9.12 21.25 5.92
N SER A 199 -8.37 22.27 5.50
CA SER A 199 -7.08 22.13 4.78
C SER A 199 -6.02 21.32 5.54
N VAL A 200 -6.01 21.38 6.87
CA VAL A 200 -5.08 20.59 7.71
C VAL A 200 -5.48 19.12 7.77
N LEU A 201 -6.78 18.83 7.71
CA LEU A 201 -7.30 17.47 7.71
C LEU A 201 -7.04 16.79 6.36
N SER A 202 -7.28 17.46 5.23
CA SER A 202 -6.93 16.91 3.91
C SER A 202 -5.43 16.64 3.74
N TRP A 203 -4.57 17.42 4.39
CA TRP A 203 -3.12 17.16 4.43
C TRP A 203 -2.74 15.88 5.20
N LEU A 204 -3.60 15.38 6.10
CA LEU A 204 -3.34 14.12 6.81
C LEU A 204 -3.72 12.88 5.97
N SER A 205 -4.46 13.06 4.86
CA SER A 205 -4.84 11.96 3.98
C SER A 205 -3.64 11.38 3.26
N LEU A 206 -3.49 10.05 3.30
CA LEU A 206 -2.48 9.37 2.49
C LEU A 206 -2.80 9.44 0.99
N LEU A 207 -4.08 9.50 0.60
CA LEU A 207 -4.46 9.53 -0.81
C LEU A 207 -4.33 10.92 -1.43
N SER A 208 -4.46 12.00 -0.65
CA SER A 208 -4.27 13.37 -1.16
C SER A 208 -2.84 13.58 -1.69
N HIS A 209 -1.85 12.98 -1.03
CA HIS A 209 -0.45 12.97 -1.46
C HIS A 209 -0.17 11.99 -2.61
N PHE A 210 -1.08 11.06 -2.90
CA PHE A 210 -0.97 10.14 -4.04
C PHE A 210 -1.47 10.77 -5.34
N GLU A 211 -2.50 11.63 -5.28
CA GLU A 211 -3.12 12.22 -6.47
C GLU A 211 -2.11 13.01 -7.35
N PRO A 212 -1.28 13.94 -6.83
CA PRO A 212 -0.30 14.66 -7.64
C PRO A 212 0.68 13.73 -8.36
N MET A 213 1.06 12.61 -7.73
CA MET A 213 1.98 11.63 -8.30
C MET A 213 1.38 10.89 -9.49
N THR A 214 0.05 10.63 -9.48
CA THR A 214 -0.64 10.09 -10.66
C THR A 214 -0.70 11.08 -11.82
N ARG A 215 -0.58 12.38 -11.55
CA ARG A 215 -0.43 13.43 -12.57
C ARG A 215 1.03 13.68 -12.98
N GLY A 216 1.95 12.84 -12.52
CA GLY A 216 3.38 12.96 -12.82
C GLY A 216 4.13 13.96 -11.94
N GLN A 217 3.50 14.55 -10.93
CA GLN A 217 4.15 15.54 -10.07
C GLN A 217 4.78 14.84 -8.86
N ILE A 218 6.12 14.89 -8.77
CA ILE A 218 6.86 14.39 -7.61
C ILE A 218 7.32 15.59 -6.79
N ASN A 219 6.59 15.89 -5.71
CA ASN A 219 6.96 16.95 -4.78
C ASN A 219 7.73 16.37 -3.59
N THR A 220 8.70 17.13 -3.07
CA THR A 220 9.44 16.74 -1.86
C THR A 220 8.53 16.65 -0.64
N GLN A 221 7.46 17.45 -0.60
CA GLN A 221 6.45 17.41 0.45
C GLN A 221 5.79 16.03 0.56
N ASP A 222 5.29 15.49 -0.54
CA ASP A 222 4.59 14.20 -0.58
C ASP A 222 5.54 13.06 -0.19
N LEU A 223 6.78 13.08 -0.70
CA LEU A 223 7.82 12.12 -0.33
C LEU A 223 8.13 12.17 1.17
N SER A 224 8.34 13.37 1.72
CA SER A 224 8.66 13.55 3.13
C SER A 224 7.51 13.10 4.04
N PHE A 225 6.26 13.34 3.63
CA PHE A 225 5.08 12.92 4.36
C PHE A 225 5.03 11.39 4.51
N TYR A 226 5.15 10.64 3.41
CA TYR A 226 5.17 9.18 3.46
C TYR A 226 6.32 8.64 4.31
N LEU A 227 7.53 9.20 4.18
CA LEU A 227 8.68 8.78 4.98
C LEU A 227 8.45 9.02 6.48
N ILE A 228 7.85 10.16 6.85
CA ILE A 228 7.50 10.48 8.24
C ILE A 228 6.46 9.49 8.77
N VAL A 229 5.42 9.19 8.00
CA VAL A 229 4.38 8.21 8.39
C VAL A 229 5.01 6.83 8.61
N ILE A 230 5.79 6.34 7.65
CA ILE A 230 6.48 5.05 7.74
C ILE A 230 7.38 4.99 8.98
N ALA A 231 8.25 5.99 9.16
CA ALA A 231 9.17 6.04 10.30
C ALA A 231 8.43 6.11 11.63
N THR A 232 7.35 6.88 11.71
CA THR A 232 6.54 7.05 12.93
C THR A 232 5.93 5.72 13.36
N PHE A 233 5.21 5.02 12.47
CA PHE A 233 4.55 3.77 12.81
C PHE A 233 5.53 2.62 13.08
N ILE A 234 6.66 2.57 12.37
CA ILE A 234 7.74 1.61 12.69
C ILE A 234 8.31 1.89 14.10
N LEU A 235 8.61 3.15 14.41
CA LEU A 235 9.18 3.53 15.71
C LEU A 235 8.20 3.28 16.86
N LEU A 236 6.91 3.54 16.66
CA LEU A 236 5.86 3.20 17.61
C LEU A 236 5.79 1.68 17.85
N THR A 237 5.92 0.88 16.79
CA THR A 237 5.94 -0.59 16.89
C THR A 237 7.15 -1.07 17.69
N ILE A 238 8.34 -0.52 17.43
CA ILE A 238 9.57 -0.85 18.18
C ILE A 238 9.38 -0.53 19.66
N ARG A 239 8.96 0.70 19.99
CA ARG A 239 8.73 1.11 21.38
C ARG A 239 7.68 0.27 22.09
N ARG A 240 6.64 -0.18 21.38
CA ARG A 240 5.62 -1.05 21.95
C ARG A 240 6.19 -2.41 22.36
N LEU A 241 6.98 -3.03 21.48
CA LEU A 241 7.61 -4.32 21.74
C LEU A 241 8.73 -4.24 22.78
N ASP A 242 9.50 -3.15 22.79
CA ASP A 242 10.54 -2.92 23.81
C ASP A 242 9.94 -2.82 25.22
N ARG A 243 8.79 -2.15 25.38
CA ARG A 243 8.09 -2.09 26.67
C ARG A 243 7.63 -3.46 27.15
N GLU A 244 7.03 -4.26 26.26
CA GLU A 244 6.60 -5.63 26.60
C GLU A 244 7.75 -6.59 26.94
N ARG A 245 9.00 -6.25 26.63
CA ARG A 245 10.18 -7.03 27.01
C ARG A 245 10.66 -6.72 28.44
N LEU A 246 10.36 -5.52 28.94
CA LEU A 246 10.82 -5.03 30.24
C LEU A 246 9.86 -5.39 31.38
N ASP A 247 8.59 -5.63 31.05
CA ASP A 247 7.52 -6.08 31.97
C ASP A 247 7.51 -7.62 32.12
#